data_AF-A0A5K1C925-F1
#
_entry.id   AF-A0A5K1C925-F1
#
_cell.length_a   1.000
_cell.length_b   1.000
_cell.length_c   1.000
_cell.angle_alpha   90.00
_cell.angle_beta   90.00
_cell.angle_gamma   90.00
#
_symmetry.space_group_name_H-M   'P 1'
#
loop_
_entity.id
_entity.type
_entity.pdbx_description
1 polymer ?
#
loop_
_entity_poly.entity_id
_entity_poly.type
_entity_poly.pdbx_seq_one_letter_code
_entity_poly.pdbx_strand_id
1 'polypeptide(L)' 'MENYLNENFGGVRSKNSSEEALRRWRRVCGVVKNRKRRFRFTANLSKRSEAEAMRRTNH' A
#
# COMPACT_ATOMS: atom_id res chain seq x y z
N MET A 1 -19.52 38.00 -5.09
CA MET A 1 -18.97 36.90 -4.24
C MET A 1 -17.78 36.24 -4.93
N GLU A 2 -17.91 35.82 -6.19
CA GLU A 2 -16.83 35.18 -6.98
C GLU A 2 -15.50 35.98 -7.01
N ASN A 3 -15.53 37.30 -7.24
CA ASN A 3 -14.31 38.12 -7.27
C ASN A 3 -13.54 38.10 -5.94
N TYR A 4 -14.26 38.22 -4.82
CA TYR A 4 -13.66 38.15 -3.47
C TYR A 4 -13.02 36.78 -3.21
N LEU A 5 -13.66 35.71 -3.67
CA LEU A 5 -13.13 34.36 -3.52
C LEU A 5 -11.88 34.16 -4.37
N ASN A 6 -11.85 34.67 -5.60
CA ASN A 6 -10.69 34.56 -6.47
C ASN A 6 -9.49 35.40 -5.99
N GLU A 7 -9.73 36.63 -5.52
CA GLU A 7 -8.68 37.52 -4.99
C GLU A 7 -8.03 36.97 -3.72
N ASN A 8 -8.83 36.42 -2.79
CA ASN A 8 -8.32 35.96 -1.50
C ASN A 8 -7.90 34.48 -1.50
N PHE A 9 -8.50 33.65 -2.35
CA PHE A 9 -8.33 32.19 -2.32
C PHE A 9 -7.96 31.55 -3.67
N GLY A 10 -7.82 32.32 -4.75
CA GLY A 10 -7.45 31.78 -6.07
C GLY A 10 -6.08 31.09 -6.11
N GLY A 11 -5.17 31.46 -5.21
CA GLY A 11 -3.88 30.79 -5.03
C GLY A 11 -3.92 29.54 -4.13
N VAL A 12 -5.04 29.30 -3.44
CA VAL A 12 -5.16 28.17 -2.49
C VAL A 12 -5.42 26.90 -3.27
N ARG A 13 -4.47 25.95 -3.19
CA ARG A 13 -4.64 24.64 -3.79
C ARG A 13 -5.80 23.89 -3.14
N SER A 14 -6.58 23.18 -3.95
CA SER A 14 -7.67 22.34 -3.46
C SER A 14 -7.15 21.36 -2.41
N LYS A 15 -7.88 21.25 -1.29
CA LYS A 15 -7.55 20.30 -0.20
C LYS A 15 -7.46 18.86 -0.71
N ASN A 16 -8.31 18.53 -1.67
CA ASN A 16 -8.36 17.22 -2.30
C ASN A 16 -7.66 17.29 -3.66
N SER A 17 -6.78 16.32 -3.91
CA SER A 17 -6.20 16.12 -5.24
C SER A 17 -7.29 15.68 -6.23
N SER A 18 -7.05 15.93 -7.52
CA SER A 18 -7.94 15.45 -8.58
C SER A 18 -8.09 13.92 -8.53
N GLU A 19 -9.22 13.42 -9.01
CA GLU A 19 -9.49 11.99 -9.02
C GLU A 19 -8.39 11.22 -9.79
N GLU A 20 -7.88 11.79 -10.88
CA GLU A 20 -6.77 11.23 -11.64
C GLU A 20 -5.49 11.10 -10.83
N ALA A 21 -5.14 12.13 -10.04
CA ALA A 21 -3.97 12.09 -9.17
C ALA A 21 -4.12 10.99 -8.11
N LEU A 22 -5.31 10.85 -7.53
CA LEU A 22 -5.63 9.79 -6.57
C LEU A 22 -5.57 8.40 -7.21
N ARG A 23 -6.08 8.22 -8.44
CA ARG A 23 -6.01 6.95 -9.19
C ARG A 23 -4.56 6.56 -9.47
N ARG A 24 -3.71 7.50 -9.90
CA ARG A 24 -2.27 7.25 -10.11
C ARG A 24 -1.58 6.81 -8.82
N TRP A 25 -1.83 7.50 -7.72
CA TRP A 25 -1.30 7.13 -6.40
C TRP A 25 -1.72 5.72 -5.97
N ARG A 26 -3.02 5.40 -6.09
CA ARG A 26 -3.53 4.05 -5.75
C ARG A 26 -2.89 2.96 -6.61
N ARG A 27 -2.71 3.20 -7.91
CA ARG A 27 -2.04 2.27 -8.82
C ARG A 27 -0.60 1.99 -8.38
N VAL A 28 0.13 3.02 -7.96
CA VAL A 28 1.50 2.88 -7.44
C VAL A 28 1.53 2.14 -6.11
N CYS A 29 0.62 2.46 -5.18
CA CYS A 29 0.53 1.81 -3.87
C CYS A 29 0.13 0.33 -3.95
N GLY A 30 -0.68 -0.06 -4.94
CA GLY A 30 -1.06 -1.46 -5.19
C GLY A 30 0.11 -2.33 -5.69
N VAL A 31 1.11 -1.71 -6.34
CA VAL A 31 2.35 -2.38 -6.72
C VAL A 31 3.30 -2.36 -5.53
N VAL A 32 3.28 -3.42 -4.73
CA VAL A 32 4.29 -3.58 -3.67
C VAL A 32 5.67 -3.71 -4.34
N LYS A 33 6.46 -2.63 -4.28
CA LYS A 33 7.84 -2.56 -4.82
C LYS A 33 8.75 -3.68 -4.29
N ASN A 34 8.41 -4.26 -3.14
CA ASN A 34 9.09 -5.41 -2.55
C ASN A 34 8.20 -6.66 -2.57
N ARG A 35 8.38 -7.53 -3.58
CA ARG A 35 7.59 -8.76 -3.79
C ARG A 35 7.58 -9.69 -2.57
N LYS A 36 8.66 -9.72 -1.77
CA LYS A 36 8.72 -10.51 -0.51
C LYS A 36 7.71 -10.04 0.55
N ARG A 37 7.26 -8.77 0.49
CA ARG A 37 6.26 -8.21 1.42
C ARG A 37 4.80 -8.42 0.99
N ARG A 38 4.51 -8.85 -0.25
CA ARG A 38 3.14 -9.18 -0.72
C ARG A 38 2.54 -10.39 -0.04
N PHE A 39 3.39 -11.23 0.53
CA PHE A 39 3.08 -12.58 0.95
C PHE A 39 3.26 -12.74 2.46
N ARG A 40 2.96 -11.68 3.24
CA ARG A 40 2.98 -11.75 4.72
C ARG A 40 2.00 -12.79 5.29
N PHE A 41 1.00 -13.21 4.51
CA PHE A 41 -0.04 -14.17 4.93
C PHE A 41 -0.08 -15.48 4.13
N THR A 42 0.78 -15.68 3.13
CA THR A 42 0.92 -17.02 2.54
C THR A 42 1.78 -17.85 3.47
N ALA A 43 1.21 -18.93 4.00
CA ALA A 43 1.95 -19.86 4.84
C ALA A 43 3.20 -20.36 4.09
N ASN A 44 4.37 -20.22 4.72
CA ASN A 44 5.59 -20.84 4.22
C ASN A 44 5.50 -22.34 4.54
N LEU A 45 4.92 -23.10 3.61
CA LEU A 45 4.66 -24.54 3.79
C LEU A 45 5.97 -25.33 3.91
N SER A 46 7.02 -24.97 3.16
CA SER A 46 8.31 -25.67 3.21
C SER A 46 8.97 -25.58 4.58
N LYS A 47 8.99 -24.37 5.18
CA LYS A 47 9.53 -24.19 6.54
C LYS A 47 8.70 -24.88 7.61
N ARG A 48 7.38 -25.01 7.41
CA ARG A 48 6.51 -25.75 8.33
C ARG A 48 6.81 -27.25 8.30
N SER A 49 6.95 -27.85 7.12
CA SER A 49 7.30 -29.26 7.00
C SER A 49 8.68 -29.57 7.59
N GLU A 50 9.67 -28.69 7.38
CA GLU A 50 11.00 -28.82 8.00
C GLU A 50 10.93 -28.78 9.53
N ALA A 51 10.16 -27.86 10.10
CA ALA A 51 9.97 -27.75 11.54
C ALA A 51 9.25 -28.96 12.15
N GLU A 52 8.27 -29.54 11.45
CA GLU A 52 7.61 -30.78 11.86
C GLU A 52 8.56 -31.99 11.83
N ALA A 53 9.40 -32.08 10.81
CA ALA A 53 10.42 -33.14 10.72
C ALA A 53 11.41 -33.05 11.91
N MET A 54 11.92 -31.86 12.22
CA MET A 54 12.82 -31.66 13.36
C MET A 54 12.17 -32.02 14.71
N ARG A 55 10.86 -31.79 14.88
CA ARG A 55 10.15 -32.18 16.11
C ARG A 55 10.05 -33.70 16.27
N ARG A 56 9.91 -34.44 15.17
CA ARG A 56 9.80 -35.91 15.19
C ARG A 56 11.13 -36.60 15.47
N THR A 57 12.25 -36.00 15.09
CA THR A 57 13.60 -36.59 15.26
C THR A 57 14.22 -36.30 16.62
N ASN A 58 13.67 -35.38 17.41
CA ASN A 58 14.18 -34.98 18.73
C ASN A 58 13.50 -35.72 19.91
N HIS A 59 12.80 -36.84 19.65
CA HIS A 59 12.20 -37.72 20.65
C HIS A 59 12.90 -39.07 20.62
#